data_AF-A0A8H6ZWH5-F1
#
_entry.id   AF-A0A8H6ZWH5-F1
#
_cell.length_a   1.000
_cell.length_b   1.000
_cell.length_c   1.000
_cell.angle_alpha   90.00
_cell.angle_beta   90.00
_cell.angle_gamma   90.00
#
_symmetry.space_group_name_H-M   'P 1'
#
loop_
_entity.id
_entity.type
_entity.pdbx_description
1 polymer ?
#
loop_
_entity_poly.entity_id
_entity_poly.type
_entity_poly.pdbx_seq_one_letter_code
_entity_poly.pdbx_strand_id
1 'polypeptide(L)'
;MFPLSLCSHTQSLRATCLNQLVKTFSTSTSAKDSSLRTLRLITTLNPARIHADCRIDISSTTRTTIEVMDNMRGGGTLSHNKFVITYQTERPSSSELTKLRFPDRTGGFLYYHSPHNLPPSAGELRFRVSDSSFQQGQDLLIKNARPWRIPMYGLVDPPADLVGLRDQLLHEKLIAVDQLDACRRILQSTEMPWYAYTIHSFEQPWLLPLDQDINLWIVNNGTARLLRAQTFYKLRWDAAPPLRPLSGLLLVRFERSTVKLARKQRQVLVLRILDVIKPIDVHPDARGKYHMPQPGTLVPRSVDASMKGRPWYFDFDLNMKSPNAQALRLLCGHVPTPSLGSPSNSMEMKALTHQHIPEVLS
;
A
#
# COMPACT_ATOMS: atom_id res chain seq x y z
N MET A 1 8.06 -47.30 24.64
CA MET A 1 8.39 -46.70 25.95
C MET A 1 9.42 -45.59 25.72
N PHE A 2 8.94 -44.35 25.52
CA PHE A 2 9.64 -43.05 25.65
C PHE A 2 8.54 -41.96 25.54
N PRO A 3 8.58 -40.86 26.31
CA PRO A 3 7.35 -40.14 26.67
C PRO A 3 7.03 -38.92 25.80
N LEU A 4 5.73 -38.74 25.56
CA LEU A 4 5.07 -37.51 25.13
C LEU A 4 4.96 -36.54 26.34
N SER A 5 5.82 -35.51 26.45
CA SER A 5 5.67 -34.49 27.52
C SER A 5 6.48 -33.20 27.30
N LEU A 6 6.31 -32.51 26.16
CA LEU A 6 6.95 -31.19 25.94
C LEU A 6 5.99 -30.05 25.52
N CYS A 7 4.69 -30.34 25.33
CA CYS A 7 3.72 -29.31 24.90
C CYS A 7 3.01 -28.60 26.08
N SER A 8 2.90 -29.25 27.25
CA SER A 8 2.19 -28.71 28.42
C SER A 8 3.02 -27.70 29.24
N HIS A 9 4.35 -27.80 29.24
CA HIS A 9 5.23 -26.93 30.03
C HIS A 9 5.32 -25.50 29.48
N THR A 10 5.29 -25.32 28.15
CA THR A 10 5.38 -23.99 27.52
C THR A 10 4.08 -23.19 27.65
N GLN A 11 2.92 -23.86 27.66
CA GLN A 11 1.62 -23.23 27.95
C GLN A 11 1.50 -22.84 29.44
N SER A 12 1.97 -23.70 30.35
CA SER A 12 1.96 -23.45 31.80
C SER A 12 2.83 -22.26 32.21
N LEU A 13 4.03 -22.12 31.64
CA LEU A 13 4.92 -20.99 31.90
C LEU A 13 4.35 -19.65 31.39
N ARG A 14 3.65 -19.66 30.24
CA ARG A 14 2.97 -18.48 29.69
C ARG A 14 1.82 -18.00 30.56
N ALA A 15 0.95 -18.92 30.99
CA ALA A 15 -0.15 -18.60 31.90
C ALA A 15 0.37 -18.06 33.25
N THR A 16 1.47 -18.63 33.76
CA THR A 16 2.09 -18.19 35.02
C THR A 16 2.68 -16.78 34.90
N CYS A 17 3.33 -16.45 33.77
CA CYS A 17 3.90 -15.13 33.53
C CYS A 17 2.82 -14.05 33.35
N LEU A 18 1.74 -14.35 32.60
CA LEU A 18 0.58 -13.46 32.45
C LEU A 18 -0.10 -13.20 33.81
N ASN A 19 -0.24 -14.24 34.64
CA ASN A 19 -0.81 -14.12 35.98
C ASN A 19 0.10 -13.34 36.95
N GLN A 20 1.43 -13.47 36.83
CA GLN A 20 2.38 -12.68 37.61
C GLN A 20 2.36 -11.20 37.20
N LEU A 21 2.18 -10.89 35.91
CA LEU A 21 2.02 -9.53 35.40
C LEU A 21 0.72 -8.89 35.90
N VAL A 22 -0.42 -9.57 35.81
CA VAL A 22 -1.69 -9.07 36.37
C VAL A 22 -1.57 -8.79 37.87
N LYS A 23 -0.85 -9.64 38.61
CA LYS A 23 -0.60 -9.45 40.05
C LYS A 23 0.33 -8.27 40.36
N THR A 24 1.40 -8.07 39.59
CA THR A 24 2.34 -6.94 39.82
C THR A 24 1.72 -5.58 39.52
N PHE A 25 0.76 -5.50 38.59
CA PHE A 25 0.00 -4.26 38.35
C PHE A 25 -1.15 -4.03 39.35
N SER A 26 -1.58 -5.07 40.08
CA SER A 26 -2.65 -4.96 41.09
C SER A 26 -2.17 -4.46 42.45
N THR A 27 -0.84 -4.39 42.69
CA THR A 27 -0.26 -4.05 44.00
C THR A 27 0.12 -2.58 44.20
N SER A 28 -0.22 -1.66 43.28
CA SER A 28 -0.10 -0.21 43.53
C SER A 28 -1.48 0.41 43.75
N THR A 29 -1.68 0.85 44.99
CA THR A 29 -2.91 1.34 45.64
C THR A 29 -3.56 2.57 44.97
N SER A 30 -4.87 2.48 44.69
CA SER A 30 -5.94 3.36 45.20
C SER A 30 -7.22 3.15 44.38
N ALA A 31 -8.26 2.68 45.05
CA ALA A 31 -9.57 2.39 44.48
C ALA A 31 -10.30 3.66 44.04
N LYS A 32 -10.19 4.01 42.75
CA LYS A 32 -11.21 4.75 42.00
C LYS A 32 -11.23 4.24 40.56
N ASP A 33 -12.29 3.49 40.26
CA ASP A 33 -12.94 3.41 38.95
C ASP A 33 -12.01 3.53 37.73
N SER A 34 -11.13 2.55 37.55
CA SER A 34 -10.43 2.38 36.29
C SER A 34 -10.82 1.02 35.73
N SER A 35 -11.68 1.05 34.70
CA SER A 35 -11.77 -0.04 33.74
C SER A 35 -10.34 -0.51 33.47
N LEU A 36 -10.02 -1.76 33.83
CA LEU A 36 -8.73 -2.38 33.54
C LEU A 36 -8.37 -2.01 32.11
N ARG A 37 -7.39 -1.12 31.91
CA ARG A 37 -6.89 -0.80 30.57
C ARG A 37 -6.34 -2.12 30.06
N THR A 38 -7.10 -2.81 29.24
CA THR A 38 -6.74 -4.10 28.67
C THR A 38 -5.38 -3.89 28.00
N LEU A 39 -4.32 -4.42 28.62
CA LEU A 39 -2.97 -4.27 28.10
C LEU A 39 -2.98 -4.86 26.70
N ARG A 40 -2.64 -4.03 25.70
CA ARG A 40 -2.59 -4.43 24.29
C ARG A 40 -1.25 -5.08 24.03
N LEU A 41 -1.16 -6.31 24.51
CA LEU A 41 0.05 -7.10 24.53
C LEU A 41 0.05 -8.07 23.34
N ILE A 42 1.12 -8.08 22.58
CA ILE A 42 1.35 -9.06 21.51
C ILE A 42 2.65 -9.81 21.76
N THR A 43 2.76 -11.01 21.20
CA THR A 43 3.97 -11.86 21.36
C THR A 43 4.73 -12.06 20.06
N THR A 44 4.12 -11.76 18.91
CA THR A 44 4.73 -11.94 17.59
C THR A 44 4.01 -11.09 16.54
N LEU A 45 4.76 -10.65 15.54
CA LEU A 45 4.25 -10.03 14.31
C LEU A 45 4.25 -11.01 13.12
N ASN A 46 4.76 -12.23 13.31
CA ASN A 46 4.84 -13.25 12.26
C ASN A 46 3.48 -13.94 12.10
N PRO A 47 2.80 -13.84 10.94
CA PRO A 47 1.48 -14.43 10.74
C PRO A 47 1.43 -15.94 10.96
N ALA A 48 2.54 -16.66 10.76
CA ALA A 48 2.61 -18.12 11.02
C ALA A 48 2.64 -18.49 12.51
N ARG A 49 2.87 -17.51 13.40
CA ARG A 49 2.99 -17.70 14.85
C ARG A 49 1.88 -16.99 15.63
N ILE A 50 0.94 -16.32 14.95
CA ILE A 50 -0.17 -15.62 15.59
C ILE A 50 -1.16 -16.62 16.18
N HIS A 51 -1.47 -16.43 17.46
CA HIS A 51 -2.47 -17.19 18.21
C HIS A 51 -3.58 -16.27 18.70
N ALA A 52 -4.68 -16.84 19.22
CA ALA A 52 -5.82 -16.09 19.74
C ALA A 52 -5.42 -15.07 20.83
N ASP A 53 -4.44 -15.40 21.66
CA ASP A 53 -3.93 -14.52 22.73
C ASP A 53 -3.21 -13.26 22.22
N CYS A 54 -2.86 -13.20 20.94
CA CYS A 54 -2.31 -11.99 20.31
C CYS A 54 -3.39 -10.99 19.89
N ARG A 55 -4.68 -11.30 20.14
CA ARG A 55 -5.79 -10.42 19.75
C ARG A 55 -5.81 -9.20 20.65
N ILE A 56 -5.82 -8.03 20.04
CA ILE A 56 -5.94 -6.73 20.72
C ILE A 56 -7.15 -5.97 20.20
N ASP A 57 -7.76 -5.15 21.06
CA ASP A 57 -8.83 -4.24 20.68
C ASP A 57 -8.30 -2.81 20.59
N ILE A 58 -8.38 -2.23 19.38
CA ILE A 58 -7.94 -0.87 19.09
C ILE A 58 -9.10 0.08 18.79
N SER A 59 -10.34 -0.37 18.97
CA SER A 59 -11.57 0.37 18.66
C SER A 59 -11.61 1.77 19.27
N SER A 60 -12.18 2.71 18.51
CA SER A 60 -12.54 4.07 18.96
C SER A 60 -11.39 4.94 19.51
N THR A 61 -10.14 4.48 19.38
CA THR A 61 -8.95 5.22 19.83
C THR A 61 -8.30 5.99 18.68
N THR A 62 -7.69 7.14 18.95
CA THR A 62 -6.91 7.89 17.95
C THR A 62 -5.45 7.45 17.92
N ARG A 63 -4.94 6.99 19.06
CA ARG A 63 -3.58 6.50 19.28
C ARG A 63 -3.66 5.24 20.14
N THR A 64 -3.02 4.19 19.67
CA THR A 64 -3.01 2.89 20.34
C THR A 64 -1.59 2.51 20.68
N THR A 65 -1.24 2.58 21.96
CA THR A 65 0.00 1.99 22.46
C THR A 65 -0.14 0.48 22.49
N ILE A 66 0.83 -0.21 21.91
CA ILE A 66 0.95 -1.66 21.86
C ILE A 66 2.28 -2.02 22.50
N GLU A 67 2.25 -3.06 23.33
CA GLU A 67 3.45 -3.60 23.96
C GLU A 67 3.74 -4.98 23.36
N VAL A 68 5.03 -5.25 23.13
CA VAL A 68 5.47 -6.58 22.72
C VAL A 68 6.19 -7.26 23.86
N MET A 69 5.75 -8.47 24.19
CA MET A 69 6.50 -9.33 25.11
C MET A 69 7.76 -9.83 24.42
N ASP A 70 8.91 -9.34 24.88
CA ASP A 70 10.19 -9.97 24.58
C ASP A 70 10.46 -11.05 25.63
N ASN A 71 10.39 -12.31 25.22
CA ASN A 71 10.58 -13.43 26.15
C ASN A 71 12.07 -13.72 26.46
N MET A 72 13.04 -13.02 25.86
CA MET A 72 14.45 -13.46 25.94
C MET A 72 15.48 -12.31 25.88
N ARG A 73 15.36 -11.26 26.70
CA ARG A 73 16.58 -10.53 27.11
C ARG A 73 17.15 -11.19 28.36
N GLY A 74 18.14 -12.06 28.15
CA GLY A 74 18.89 -12.70 29.22
C GLY A 74 19.35 -11.68 30.26
N GLY A 75 18.76 -11.73 31.45
CA GLY A 75 19.01 -10.77 32.52
C GLY A 75 17.74 -10.22 33.18
N GLY A 76 16.77 -11.08 33.52
CA GLY A 76 15.71 -10.83 34.53
C GLY A 76 14.74 -9.65 34.32
N THR A 77 14.98 -8.79 33.32
CA THR A 77 14.22 -7.58 33.08
C THR A 77 13.43 -7.78 31.79
N LEU A 78 12.11 -7.91 31.92
CA LEU A 78 11.20 -7.89 30.77
C LEU A 78 11.40 -6.56 30.03
N SER A 79 12.07 -6.59 28.88
CA SER A 79 12.18 -5.42 28.02
C SER A 79 10.93 -5.34 27.17
N HIS A 80 10.03 -4.43 27.52
CA HIS A 80 8.81 -4.20 26.74
C HIS A 80 9.14 -3.24 25.58
N ASN A 81 9.20 -3.75 24.36
CA ASN A 81 9.16 -2.88 23.19
C ASN A 81 7.76 -2.29 23.10
N LYS A 82 7.65 -0.97 23.20
CA LYS A 82 6.38 -0.25 23.06
C LYS A 82 6.39 0.55 21.77
N PHE A 83 5.25 0.58 21.10
CA PHE A 83 5.05 1.44 19.93
C PHE A 83 3.60 1.91 19.87
N VAL A 84 3.36 2.98 19.12
CA VAL A 84 2.05 3.60 18.98
C VAL A 84 1.62 3.57 17.52
N ILE A 85 0.46 2.95 17.27
CA ILE A 85 -0.19 2.98 15.96
C ILE A 85 -1.33 4.00 15.95
N THR A 86 -1.64 4.52 14.76
CA THR A 86 -2.72 5.49 14.56
C THR A 86 -3.50 5.16 13.30
N TYR A 87 -4.80 5.44 13.30
CA TYR A 87 -5.62 5.34 12.09
C TYR A 87 -5.47 6.64 11.31
N GLN A 88 -4.76 6.58 10.19
CA GLN A 88 -4.47 7.75 9.35
C GLN A 88 -5.13 7.57 8.00
N THR A 89 -5.68 8.67 7.47
CA THR A 89 -6.12 8.75 6.09
C THR A 89 -5.30 9.83 5.38
N GLU A 90 -4.93 9.54 4.14
CA GLU A 90 -4.42 10.54 3.21
C GLU A 90 -5.53 11.58 2.98
N ARG A 91 -5.20 12.87 3.07
CA ARG A 91 -6.06 13.92 2.53
C ARG A 91 -5.77 14.02 1.03
N PRO A 92 -6.80 14.05 0.16
CA PRO A 92 -6.60 14.14 -1.30
C PRO A 92 -5.81 15.37 -1.76
N SER A 93 -5.74 16.43 -0.95
CA SER A 93 -5.18 17.74 -1.31
C SER A 93 -4.01 18.22 -0.43
N SER A 94 -3.59 17.46 0.59
CA SER A 94 -2.46 17.85 1.45
C SER A 94 -1.53 16.68 1.73
N SER A 95 -0.25 16.98 1.90
CA SER A 95 0.77 16.06 2.44
C SER A 95 0.57 15.76 3.94
N GLU A 96 -0.49 16.29 4.55
CA GLU A 96 -0.81 16.10 5.97
C GLU A 96 -1.77 14.92 6.17
N LEU A 97 -1.31 13.94 6.93
CA LEU A 97 -2.12 12.81 7.37
C LEU A 97 -3.10 13.28 8.46
N THR A 98 -4.40 13.05 8.26
CA THR A 98 -5.38 13.29 9.32
C THR A 98 -5.44 12.10 10.25
N LYS A 99 -5.14 12.33 11.53
CA LYS A 99 -5.34 11.34 12.59
C LYS A 99 -6.83 11.20 12.86
N LEU A 100 -7.34 9.99 12.70
CA LEU A 100 -8.73 9.63 12.94
C LEU A 100 -8.81 8.62 14.08
N ARG A 101 -10.01 8.45 14.64
CA ARG A 101 -10.28 7.31 15.51
C ARG A 101 -10.33 6.03 14.68
N PHE A 102 -9.78 4.95 15.21
CA PHE A 102 -10.07 3.61 14.70
C PHE A 102 -11.59 3.38 14.71
N PRO A 103 -12.15 2.71 13.69
CA PRO A 103 -13.56 2.35 13.68
C PRO A 103 -13.96 1.55 14.93
N ASP A 104 -15.25 1.54 15.25
CA ASP A 104 -15.77 0.66 16.29
C ASP A 104 -15.61 -0.81 15.87
N ARG A 105 -15.49 -1.71 16.85
CA ARG A 105 -15.29 -3.16 16.63
C ARG A 105 -14.01 -3.49 15.84
N THR A 106 -12.96 -2.70 16.01
CA THR A 106 -11.62 -2.97 15.46
C THR A 106 -10.82 -3.86 16.44
N GLY A 107 -11.38 -5.03 16.77
CA GLY A 107 -10.66 -6.09 17.49
C GLY A 107 -9.94 -7.01 16.51
N GLY A 108 -8.69 -7.38 16.76
CA GLY A 108 -7.93 -8.15 15.78
C GLY A 108 -6.45 -8.33 16.07
N PHE A 109 -5.68 -8.55 15.01
CA PHE A 109 -4.29 -8.98 15.07
C PHE A 109 -3.40 -8.06 14.23
N LEU A 110 -2.28 -7.63 14.80
CA LEU A 110 -1.24 -6.91 14.08
C LEU A 110 -0.24 -7.91 13.49
N TYR A 111 0.11 -7.76 12.22
CA TYR A 111 0.99 -8.73 11.54
C TYR A 111 1.80 -8.09 10.43
N TYR A 112 2.96 -8.68 10.14
CA TYR A 112 3.77 -8.32 8.99
C TYR A 112 3.33 -9.09 7.74
N HIS A 113 3.05 -8.36 6.67
CA HIS A 113 2.70 -8.90 5.36
C HIS A 113 3.87 -8.72 4.40
N SER A 114 4.41 -9.84 3.91
CA SER A 114 5.41 -9.87 2.85
C SER A 114 4.79 -10.53 1.62
N PRO A 115 4.54 -9.81 0.52
CA PRO A 115 3.95 -10.39 -0.68
C PRO A 115 4.96 -11.30 -1.38
N HIS A 116 4.63 -12.59 -1.55
CA HIS A 116 5.54 -13.61 -2.10
C HIS A 116 6.14 -13.30 -3.47
N ASN A 117 5.41 -12.54 -4.31
CA ASN A 117 5.81 -12.26 -5.70
C ASN A 117 6.38 -10.83 -5.88
N LEU A 118 6.62 -10.11 -4.79
CA LEU A 118 7.12 -8.74 -4.80
C LEU A 118 8.46 -8.64 -4.07
N PRO A 119 9.30 -7.63 -4.37
CA PRO A 119 10.54 -7.42 -3.64
C PRO A 119 10.27 -7.18 -2.15
N PRO A 120 11.24 -7.46 -1.25
CA PRO A 120 11.06 -7.24 0.18
C PRO A 120 10.64 -5.81 0.57
N SER A 121 11.02 -4.81 -0.24
CA SER A 121 10.61 -3.41 -0.05
C SER A 121 9.11 -3.15 -0.21
N ALA A 122 8.35 -4.10 -0.77
CA ALA A 122 6.89 -4.08 -0.81
C ALA A 122 6.24 -4.58 0.49
N GLY A 123 7.04 -5.02 1.46
CA GLY A 123 6.57 -5.47 2.77
C GLY A 123 5.91 -4.34 3.56
N GLU A 124 4.93 -4.72 4.38
CA GLU A 124 4.15 -3.77 5.15
C GLU A 124 3.54 -4.41 6.39
N LEU A 125 3.40 -3.62 7.45
CA LEU A 125 2.60 -4.00 8.60
C LEU A 125 1.13 -3.76 8.29
N ARG A 126 0.25 -4.68 8.68
CA ARG A 126 -1.20 -4.55 8.56
C ARG A 126 -1.89 -4.92 9.86
N PHE A 127 -3.14 -4.51 9.99
CA PHE A 127 -4.02 -4.93 11.08
C PHE A 127 -5.18 -5.73 10.49
N ARG A 128 -5.41 -6.93 11.02
CA ARG A 128 -6.48 -7.84 10.60
C ARG A 128 -7.57 -7.88 11.64
N VAL A 129 -8.75 -7.37 11.31
CA VAL A 129 -9.95 -7.37 12.15
C VAL A 129 -10.56 -8.76 12.19
N SER A 130 -10.81 -9.28 13.39
CA SER A 130 -11.43 -10.58 13.62
C SER A 130 -11.91 -10.70 15.07
N ASP A 131 -13.05 -11.37 15.26
CA ASP A 131 -13.59 -11.68 16.58
C ASP A 131 -13.01 -12.96 17.20
N SER A 132 -12.46 -13.86 16.37
CA SER A 132 -12.09 -15.21 16.80
C SER A 132 -10.62 -15.54 16.50
N SER A 133 -10.28 -15.69 15.22
CA SER A 133 -9.00 -16.22 14.75
C SER A 133 -8.40 -15.37 13.63
N PHE A 134 -7.08 -15.47 13.48
CA PHE A 134 -6.36 -14.73 12.46
C PHE A 134 -6.83 -15.08 11.04
N GLN A 135 -7.06 -16.37 10.77
CA GLN A 135 -7.40 -16.89 9.44
C GLN A 135 -8.78 -16.41 8.94
N GLN A 136 -9.72 -16.20 9.86
CA GLN A 136 -11.08 -15.75 9.53
C GLN A 136 -11.21 -14.23 9.40
N GLY A 137 -10.16 -13.48 9.78
CA GLY A 137 -10.19 -12.02 9.77
C GLY A 137 -10.00 -11.40 8.39
N GLN A 138 -10.33 -10.12 8.30
CA GLN A 138 -10.09 -9.28 7.12
C GLN A 138 -9.21 -8.09 7.48
N ASP A 139 -8.45 -7.58 6.53
CA ASP A 139 -7.58 -6.43 6.79
C ASP A 139 -8.44 -5.19 7.09
N LEU A 140 -8.08 -4.45 8.13
CA LEU A 140 -8.66 -3.16 8.46
C LEU A 140 -8.49 -2.24 7.27
N LEU A 141 -9.56 -1.61 6.79
CA LEU A 141 -9.50 -0.70 5.64
C LEU A 141 -9.46 0.77 6.08
N ILE A 142 -8.80 1.61 5.29
CA ILE A 142 -8.91 3.07 5.32
C ILE A 142 -10.03 3.55 4.36
N LYS A 143 -10.41 4.83 4.43
CA LYS A 143 -11.58 5.39 3.70
C LYS A 143 -11.60 5.12 2.18
N ASN A 144 -10.43 4.97 1.56
CA ASN A 144 -10.28 4.65 0.13
C ASN A 144 -10.25 3.13 -0.15
N ALA A 145 -10.77 2.31 0.77
CA ALA A 145 -10.83 0.85 0.69
C ALA A 145 -9.47 0.14 0.57
N ARG A 146 -8.36 0.85 0.84
CA ARG A 146 -7.03 0.22 0.97
C ARG A 146 -6.87 -0.38 2.37
N PRO A 147 -6.11 -1.46 2.53
CA PRO A 147 -5.67 -1.89 3.84
C PRO A 147 -4.97 -0.76 4.59
N TRP A 148 -5.29 -0.57 5.86
CA TRP A 148 -4.48 0.17 6.80
C TRP A 148 -3.12 -0.50 6.90
N ARG A 149 -2.07 0.31 6.78
CA ARG A 149 -0.72 -0.22 6.69
C ARG A 149 0.36 0.74 7.18
N ILE A 150 1.49 0.17 7.57
CA ILE A 150 2.77 0.87 7.72
C ILE A 150 3.74 0.22 6.72
N PRO A 151 4.04 0.86 5.58
CA PRO A 151 4.93 0.29 4.58
C PRO A 151 6.38 0.24 5.09
N MET A 152 7.21 -0.61 4.50
CA MET A 152 8.63 -0.75 4.85
C MET A 152 9.39 0.58 4.87
N TYR A 153 9.05 1.49 3.97
CA TYR A 153 9.63 2.84 3.92
C TYR A 153 9.37 3.66 5.20
N GLY A 154 8.23 3.45 5.87
CA GLY A 154 7.91 4.04 7.17
C GLY A 154 8.73 3.48 8.34
N LEU A 155 9.48 2.39 8.11
CA LEU A 155 10.28 1.72 9.12
C LEU A 155 11.78 2.00 8.97
N VAL A 156 12.21 2.74 7.95
CA VAL A 156 13.63 3.06 7.72
C VAL A 156 14.14 3.99 8.83
N ASP A 157 13.57 5.18 8.90
CA ASP A 157 13.86 6.19 9.92
C ASP A 157 12.53 6.56 10.62
N PRO A 158 11.97 5.62 11.40
CA PRO A 158 10.62 5.75 11.95
C PRO A 158 10.57 6.89 12.99
N PRO A 159 9.41 7.54 13.16
CA PRO A 159 9.19 8.40 14.32
C PRO A 159 9.39 7.59 15.62
N ALA A 160 9.70 8.28 16.72
CA ALA A 160 9.95 7.65 18.03
C ALA A 160 8.87 6.63 18.44
N ASP A 161 7.61 6.93 18.10
CA ASP A 161 6.45 6.09 18.33
C ASP A 161 6.51 4.71 17.64
N LEU A 162 7.31 4.52 16.59
CA LEU A 162 7.40 3.30 15.78
C LEU A 162 8.77 2.60 15.86
N VAL A 163 9.71 3.11 16.66
CA VAL A 163 11.05 2.50 16.83
C VAL A 163 10.92 1.07 17.39
N GLY A 164 10.13 0.90 18.45
CA GLY A 164 9.92 -0.43 19.05
C GLY A 164 9.29 -1.44 18.10
N LEU A 165 8.48 -0.98 17.14
CA LEU A 165 7.90 -1.82 16.10
C LEU A 165 8.98 -2.31 15.12
N ARG A 166 9.84 -1.41 14.63
CA ARG A 166 10.95 -1.77 13.73
C ARG A 166 11.89 -2.76 14.40
N ASP A 167 12.25 -2.50 15.65
CA ASP A 167 13.17 -3.34 16.41
C ASP A 167 12.58 -4.74 16.64
N GLN A 168 11.26 -4.84 16.86
CA GLN A 168 10.57 -6.13 16.94
C GLN A 168 10.62 -6.90 15.62
N LEU A 169 10.39 -6.24 14.48
CA LEU A 169 10.44 -6.88 13.17
C LEU A 169 11.85 -7.41 12.84
N LEU A 170 12.90 -6.67 13.23
CA LEU A 170 14.29 -7.11 13.10
C LEU A 170 14.60 -8.30 14.03
N HIS A 171 14.16 -8.23 15.28
CA HIS A 171 14.34 -9.30 16.26
C HIS A 171 13.68 -10.61 15.80
N GLU A 172 12.46 -10.54 15.26
CA GLU A 172 11.76 -11.69 14.71
C GLU A 172 12.24 -12.13 13.32
N LYS A 173 13.25 -11.43 12.76
CA LYS A 173 13.80 -11.68 11.41
C LYS A 173 12.74 -11.63 10.31
N LEU A 174 11.70 -10.81 10.51
CA LEU A 174 10.66 -10.55 9.51
C LEU A 174 11.12 -9.53 8.47
N ILE A 175 12.05 -8.67 8.87
CA ILE A 175 12.84 -7.79 8.00
C ILE A 175 14.32 -7.93 8.35
N ALA A 176 15.18 -7.54 7.41
CA ALA A 176 16.61 -7.50 7.60
C ALA A 176 17.17 -6.08 7.44
N VAL A 177 18.34 -5.82 8.04
CA VAL A 177 18.97 -4.48 8.06
C VAL A 177 19.32 -4.01 6.64
N ASP A 178 19.85 -4.91 5.81
CA ASP A 178 20.16 -4.66 4.40
C ASP A 178 18.93 -4.24 3.57
N GLN A 179 17.76 -4.78 3.88
CA GLN A 179 16.49 -4.39 3.26
C GLN A 179 16.09 -2.96 3.65
N LEU A 180 16.28 -2.58 4.92
CA LEU A 180 16.05 -1.21 5.38
C LEU A 180 17.05 -0.24 4.73
N ASP A 181 18.31 -0.63 4.59
CA ASP A 181 19.34 0.18 3.91
C ASP A 181 19.05 0.36 2.42
N ALA A 182 18.51 -0.66 1.76
CA ALA A 182 18.03 -0.54 0.38
C ALA A 182 16.87 0.46 0.27
N CYS A 183 15.92 0.43 1.20
CA CYS A 183 14.83 1.40 1.26
C CYS A 183 15.33 2.82 1.57
N ARG A 184 16.32 2.96 2.46
CA ARG A 184 16.95 4.24 2.80
C ARG A 184 17.57 4.92 1.59
N ARG A 185 18.30 4.18 0.75
CA ARG A 185 18.89 4.71 -0.49
C ARG A 185 17.84 5.24 -1.46
N ILE A 186 16.67 4.60 -1.54
CA ILE A 186 15.55 5.08 -2.35
C ILE A 186 14.99 6.38 -1.76
N LEU A 187 14.74 6.43 -0.44
CA LEU A 187 14.20 7.61 0.22
C LEU A 187 15.15 8.80 0.15
N GLN A 188 16.46 8.60 0.27
CA GLN A 188 17.45 9.67 0.15
C GLN A 188 17.60 10.23 -1.27
N SER A 189 17.24 9.44 -2.29
CA SER A 189 17.34 9.84 -3.71
C SER A 189 16.03 10.36 -4.29
N THR A 190 14.96 10.45 -3.49
CA THR A 190 13.62 10.80 -3.95
C THR A 190 12.86 11.64 -2.93
N GLU A 191 11.80 12.32 -3.39
CA GLU A 191 10.85 13.02 -2.50
C GLU A 191 9.69 12.09 -2.05
N MET A 192 9.94 10.77 -2.02
CA MET A 192 8.88 9.81 -1.72
C MET A 192 8.48 9.91 -0.25
N PRO A 193 7.21 10.23 0.07
CA PRO A 193 6.76 10.17 1.44
C PRO A 193 6.81 8.73 1.93
N TRP A 194 7.15 8.53 3.19
CA TRP A 194 7.30 7.19 3.76
C TRP A 194 6.00 6.36 3.73
N TYR A 195 4.84 7.01 3.63
CA TYR A 195 3.52 6.38 3.51
C TYR A 195 3.05 6.19 2.05
N ALA A 196 3.91 6.49 1.07
CA ALA A 196 3.59 6.45 -0.34
C ALA A 196 2.94 5.12 -0.78
N TYR A 197 2.04 5.23 -1.75
CA TYR A 197 1.53 4.07 -2.46
C TYR A 197 2.50 3.64 -3.56
N THR A 198 3.09 2.46 -3.41
CA THR A 198 4.14 1.93 -4.28
C THR A 198 3.65 0.79 -5.17
N ILE A 199 4.08 0.81 -6.42
CA ILE A 199 3.92 -0.29 -7.38
C ILE A 199 5.32 -0.82 -7.71
N HIS A 200 5.49 -2.13 -7.56
CA HIS A 200 6.77 -2.81 -7.70
C HIS A 200 6.85 -3.72 -8.93
N SER A 201 5.71 -4.14 -9.49
CA SER A 201 5.69 -5.05 -10.62
C SER A 201 4.52 -4.76 -11.57
N PHE A 202 4.61 -5.34 -12.77
CA PHE A 202 3.41 -5.59 -13.56
C PHE A 202 2.46 -6.50 -12.79
N GLU A 203 1.19 -6.42 -13.14
CA GLU A 203 0.11 -7.23 -12.62
C GLU A 203 -0.22 -7.03 -11.14
N GLN A 204 0.57 -6.23 -10.41
CA GLN A 204 0.25 -5.82 -9.05
C GLN A 204 -1.09 -5.06 -9.03
N PRO A 205 -2.12 -5.59 -8.34
CA PRO A 205 -3.40 -4.90 -8.25
C PRO A 205 -3.27 -3.63 -7.39
N TRP A 206 -3.98 -2.59 -7.79
CA TRP A 206 -4.08 -1.34 -7.04
C TRP A 206 -5.42 -0.64 -7.23
N LEU A 207 -5.76 0.23 -6.29
CA LEU A 207 -7.04 0.94 -6.27
C LEU A 207 -6.94 2.30 -6.97
N LEU A 208 -7.76 2.45 -8.02
CA LEU A 208 -7.89 3.62 -8.86
C LEU A 208 -9.17 4.39 -8.50
N PRO A 209 -9.06 5.52 -7.77
CA PRO A 209 -10.18 6.44 -7.60
C PRO A 209 -10.46 7.18 -8.92
N LEU A 210 -11.73 7.27 -9.31
CA LEU A 210 -12.13 7.92 -10.57
C LEU A 210 -12.25 9.44 -10.45
N ASP A 211 -12.45 9.93 -9.23
CA ASP A 211 -12.70 11.34 -8.89
C ASP A 211 -11.46 12.10 -8.39
N GLN A 212 -10.32 11.43 -8.25
CA GLN A 212 -9.10 11.98 -7.64
C GLN A 212 -7.89 11.82 -8.55
N ASP A 213 -6.98 12.81 -8.51
CA ASP A 213 -5.69 12.66 -9.16
C ASP A 213 -4.85 11.61 -8.42
N ILE A 214 -4.02 10.91 -9.20
CA ILE A 214 -3.33 9.71 -8.76
C ILE A 214 -1.84 10.01 -8.66
N ASN A 215 -1.30 9.80 -7.47
CA ASN A 215 0.13 9.86 -7.19
C ASN A 215 0.58 8.44 -6.78
N LEU A 216 1.28 7.74 -7.68
CA LEU A 216 1.82 6.40 -7.40
C LEU A 216 3.33 6.44 -7.54
N TRP A 217 4.04 5.81 -6.62
CA TRP A 217 5.47 5.64 -6.74
C TRP A 217 5.78 4.30 -7.39
N ILE A 218 6.36 4.33 -8.57
CA ILE A 218 6.87 3.12 -9.20
C ILE A 218 8.26 2.88 -8.64
N VAL A 219 8.46 1.72 -8.02
CA VAL A 219 9.72 1.33 -7.41
C VAL A 219 10.26 0.08 -8.09
N ASN A 220 11.47 0.16 -8.61
CA ASN A 220 12.17 -1.02 -9.13
C ASN A 220 13.69 -0.81 -9.07
N ASN A 221 14.46 -1.88 -8.91
CA ASN A 221 15.93 -1.88 -8.97
C ASN A 221 16.60 -0.75 -8.17
N GLY A 222 16.17 -0.54 -6.92
CA GLY A 222 16.73 0.49 -6.04
C GLY A 222 16.42 1.93 -6.44
N THR A 223 15.49 2.14 -7.37
CA THR A 223 15.06 3.46 -7.84
C THR A 223 13.56 3.62 -7.62
N ALA A 224 13.10 4.84 -7.31
CA ALA A 224 11.69 5.19 -7.32
C ALA A 224 11.40 6.44 -8.15
N ARG A 225 10.23 6.46 -8.80
CA ARG A 225 9.75 7.58 -9.59
C ARG A 225 8.26 7.76 -9.40
N LEU A 226 7.84 9.01 -9.24
CA LEU A 226 6.44 9.38 -9.12
C LEU A 226 5.74 9.38 -10.48
N LEU A 227 4.70 8.58 -10.60
CA LEU A 227 3.69 8.64 -11.65
C LEU A 227 2.57 9.58 -11.19
N ARG A 228 2.50 10.76 -11.81
CA ARG A 228 1.40 11.71 -11.63
C ARG A 228 0.39 11.52 -12.74
N ALA A 229 -0.64 10.72 -12.49
CA ALA A 229 -1.75 10.60 -13.43
C ALA A 229 -2.87 11.52 -12.98
N GLN A 230 -3.07 12.60 -13.74
CA GLN A 230 -4.36 13.29 -13.73
C GLN A 230 -5.43 12.26 -14.11
N THR A 231 -6.61 12.28 -13.46
CA THR A 231 -7.65 11.23 -13.64
C THR A 231 -7.73 10.76 -15.10
N PHE A 232 -7.73 9.45 -15.32
CA PHE A 232 -7.83 8.87 -16.68
C PHE A 232 -9.11 9.31 -17.41
N TYR A 233 -10.04 9.92 -16.66
CA TYR A 233 -11.30 10.50 -17.05
C TYR A 233 -11.29 12.00 -16.68
N LYS A 234 -10.76 12.86 -17.56
CA LYS A 234 -11.01 14.32 -17.48
C LYS A 234 -11.79 14.74 -18.71
N LEU A 235 -12.91 15.44 -18.51
CA LEU A 235 -13.58 16.18 -19.57
C LEU A 235 -13.14 17.64 -19.44
N ARG A 236 -12.58 18.20 -20.53
CA ARG A 236 -12.27 19.64 -20.68
C ARG A 236 -11.20 20.20 -19.73
N TRP A 237 -10.18 20.81 -20.32
CA TRP A 237 -9.11 21.52 -19.60
C TRP A 237 -9.46 23.00 -19.35
N ASP A 238 -10.46 23.52 -20.05
CA ASP A 238 -10.86 24.92 -20.10
C ASP A 238 -11.93 25.31 -19.06
N ALA A 239 -12.61 24.34 -18.45
CA ALA A 239 -13.57 24.61 -17.37
C ALA A 239 -12.88 24.59 -16.00
N ALA A 240 -13.02 25.67 -15.23
CA ALA A 240 -12.58 25.76 -13.84
C ALA A 240 -13.80 25.66 -12.90
N PRO A 241 -13.86 24.69 -11.98
CA PRO A 241 -12.93 23.56 -11.79
C PRO A 241 -13.10 22.46 -12.85
N PRO A 242 -12.06 21.63 -13.10
CA PRO A 242 -12.14 20.54 -14.07
C PRO A 242 -13.23 19.55 -13.67
N LEU A 243 -14.16 19.28 -14.59
CA LEU A 243 -15.25 18.34 -14.36
C LEU A 243 -14.69 16.93 -14.14
N ARG A 244 -15.05 16.31 -13.01
CA ARG A 244 -14.80 14.89 -12.74
C ARG A 244 -16.02 14.10 -13.21
N PRO A 245 -15.99 13.50 -14.41
CA PRO A 245 -17.19 12.92 -15.03
C PRO A 245 -17.67 11.66 -14.34
N LEU A 246 -16.77 10.96 -13.63
CA LEU A 246 -17.01 9.72 -12.94
C LEU A 246 -16.48 9.82 -11.51
N SER A 247 -17.25 9.31 -10.55
CA SER A 247 -16.76 8.93 -9.22
C SER A 247 -16.91 7.43 -9.04
N GLY A 248 -16.22 6.88 -8.05
CA GLY A 248 -16.16 5.43 -7.83
C GLY A 248 -14.72 4.96 -7.63
N LEU A 249 -14.57 3.66 -7.43
CA LEU A 249 -13.27 3.05 -7.11
C LEU A 249 -13.13 1.74 -7.87
N LEU A 250 -12.11 1.67 -8.71
CA LEU A 250 -11.79 0.46 -9.47
C LEU A 250 -10.60 -0.26 -8.84
N LEU A 251 -10.64 -1.58 -8.84
CA LEU A 251 -9.44 -2.39 -8.69
C LEU A 251 -8.86 -2.59 -10.09
N VAL A 252 -7.62 -2.15 -10.29
CA VAL A 252 -6.95 -2.21 -11.60
C VAL A 252 -5.57 -2.83 -11.47
N ARG A 253 -4.98 -3.19 -12.61
CA ARG A 253 -3.56 -3.56 -12.69
C ARG A 253 -2.93 -3.08 -13.98
N PHE A 254 -1.65 -2.77 -13.91
CA PHE A 254 -0.83 -2.59 -15.11
C PHE A 254 -0.54 -3.95 -15.73
N GLU A 255 -0.68 -4.09 -17.04
CA GLU A 255 -0.30 -5.30 -17.76
C GLU A 255 0.29 -4.98 -19.13
N ARG A 256 1.06 -5.92 -19.67
CA ARG A 256 1.58 -5.80 -21.03
C ARG A 256 0.46 -6.12 -22.01
N SER A 257 0.30 -5.26 -23.01
CA SER A 257 -0.61 -5.51 -24.13
C SER A 257 -0.17 -6.77 -24.87
N THR A 258 -1.07 -7.73 -25.01
CA THR A 258 -0.90 -8.88 -25.90
C THR A 258 -1.11 -8.50 -27.37
N VAL A 259 -1.80 -7.39 -27.63
CA VAL A 259 -2.03 -6.87 -28.97
C VAL A 259 -0.73 -6.30 -29.50
N LYS A 260 -0.14 -7.01 -30.46
CA LYS A 260 0.98 -6.51 -31.28
C LYS A 260 0.44 -5.39 -32.18
N LEU A 261 0.48 -4.16 -31.69
CA LEU A 261 0.20 -2.98 -32.53
C LEU A 261 1.18 -3.00 -33.72
N ALA A 262 0.63 -2.94 -34.93
CA ALA A 262 1.30 -3.38 -36.16
C ALA A 262 2.66 -2.70 -36.45
N ARG A 263 3.51 -3.49 -37.12
CA ARG A 263 4.85 -3.22 -37.73
C ARG A 263 6.11 -3.26 -36.86
N LYS A 264 6.09 -3.17 -35.52
CA LYS A 264 7.38 -3.11 -34.74
C LYS A 264 7.45 -3.85 -33.38
N GLN A 265 6.67 -4.90 -33.13
CA GLN A 265 6.70 -5.65 -31.85
C GLN A 265 6.73 -4.74 -30.61
N ARG A 266 5.94 -3.67 -30.63
CA ARG A 266 6.09 -2.61 -29.63
C ARG A 266 5.70 -3.09 -28.25
N GLN A 267 6.48 -2.71 -27.24
CA GLN A 267 6.07 -2.95 -25.86
C GLN A 267 5.09 -1.87 -25.44
N VAL A 268 3.85 -2.29 -25.21
CA VAL A 268 2.77 -1.39 -24.79
C VAL A 268 2.23 -1.84 -23.45
N LEU A 269 2.14 -0.90 -22.52
CA LEU A 269 1.50 -1.06 -21.23
C LEU A 269 0.05 -0.61 -21.33
N VAL A 270 -0.87 -1.38 -20.76
CA VAL A 270 -2.27 -1.02 -20.61
C VAL A 270 -2.70 -1.13 -19.15
N LEU A 271 -3.86 -0.58 -18.83
CA LEU A 271 -4.44 -0.63 -17.49
C LEU A 271 -5.74 -1.43 -17.55
N ARG A 272 -5.74 -2.65 -16.97
CA ARG A 272 -6.90 -3.54 -16.92
C ARG A 272 -7.71 -3.30 -15.66
N ILE A 273 -9.03 -3.31 -15.81
CA ILE A 273 -10.00 -3.29 -14.71
C ILE A 273 -10.22 -4.72 -14.25
N LEU A 274 -9.96 -4.98 -12.97
CA LEU A 274 -10.18 -6.27 -12.34
C LEU A 274 -11.55 -6.33 -11.70
N ASP A 275 -11.96 -5.25 -11.02
CA ASP A 275 -13.24 -5.20 -10.31
C ASP A 275 -13.70 -3.76 -10.04
N VAL A 276 -14.97 -3.59 -9.69
CA VAL A 276 -15.59 -2.32 -9.25
C VAL A 276 -15.80 -2.40 -7.74
N ILE A 277 -14.93 -1.74 -6.97
CA ILE A 277 -14.94 -1.78 -5.50
C ILE A 277 -15.95 -0.81 -4.90
N LYS A 278 -16.12 0.36 -5.51
CA LYS A 278 -17.22 1.29 -5.21
C LYS A 278 -18.00 1.57 -6.49
N PRO A 279 -19.35 1.56 -6.44
CA PRO A 279 -20.19 1.84 -7.60
C PRO A 279 -19.75 3.12 -8.32
N ILE A 280 -19.90 3.10 -9.64
CA ILE A 280 -19.49 4.20 -10.49
C ILE A 280 -20.69 5.13 -10.67
N ASP A 281 -20.55 6.37 -10.21
CA ASP A 281 -21.55 7.41 -10.44
C ASP A 281 -21.08 8.34 -11.55
N VAL A 282 -21.99 8.65 -12.48
CA VAL A 282 -21.72 9.55 -13.61
C VAL A 282 -22.29 10.92 -13.29
N HIS A 283 -21.45 11.94 -13.36
CA HIS A 283 -21.89 13.33 -13.24
C HIS A 283 -22.99 13.61 -14.28
N PRO A 284 -24.08 14.34 -13.94
CA PRO A 284 -25.17 14.63 -14.87
C PRO A 284 -24.70 15.13 -16.25
N ASP A 285 -23.77 16.08 -16.27
CA ASP A 285 -23.21 16.66 -17.51
C ASP A 285 -22.33 15.70 -18.33
N ALA A 286 -21.97 14.55 -17.77
CA ALA A 286 -21.15 13.52 -18.40
C ALA A 286 -21.99 12.32 -18.90
N ARG A 287 -23.30 12.27 -18.63
CA ARG A 287 -24.16 11.15 -19.04
C ARG A 287 -24.17 10.97 -20.56
N GLY A 288 -24.06 9.71 -21.00
CA GLY A 288 -24.01 9.34 -22.43
C GLY A 288 -22.70 9.71 -23.16
N LYS A 289 -21.73 10.32 -22.49
CA LYS A 289 -20.45 10.72 -23.10
C LYS A 289 -19.34 9.69 -22.89
N TYR A 290 -19.54 8.73 -22.00
CA TYR A 290 -18.53 7.78 -21.52
C TYR A 290 -18.99 6.34 -21.61
N HIS A 291 -18.06 5.46 -21.98
CA HIS A 291 -18.23 4.03 -21.74
C HIS A 291 -18.03 3.76 -20.26
N MET A 292 -18.99 3.04 -19.67
CA MET A 292 -18.90 2.65 -18.27
C MET A 292 -17.73 1.66 -18.09
N PRO A 293 -16.79 1.91 -17.17
CA PRO A 293 -15.74 0.96 -16.86
C PRO A 293 -16.33 -0.38 -16.39
N GLN A 294 -15.89 -1.50 -16.96
CA GLN A 294 -16.38 -2.83 -16.60
C GLN A 294 -15.23 -3.75 -16.17
N PRO A 295 -15.45 -4.67 -15.22
CA PRO A 295 -14.49 -5.73 -14.92
C PRO A 295 -14.09 -6.50 -16.18
N GLY A 296 -12.80 -6.79 -16.30
CA GLY A 296 -12.23 -7.48 -17.45
C GLY A 296 -11.88 -6.58 -18.64
N THR A 297 -12.35 -5.32 -18.70
CA THR A 297 -12.01 -4.40 -19.80
C THR A 297 -10.77 -3.56 -19.47
N LEU A 298 -10.26 -2.84 -20.47
CA LEU A 298 -9.21 -1.84 -20.27
C LEU A 298 -9.83 -0.50 -19.86
N VAL A 299 -9.10 0.27 -19.06
CA VAL A 299 -9.48 1.65 -18.71
C VAL A 299 -9.48 2.49 -19.99
N PRO A 300 -10.59 3.08 -20.43
CA PRO A 300 -10.62 3.95 -21.60
C PRO A 300 -9.84 5.26 -21.40
N ARG A 301 -9.37 5.82 -22.51
CA ARG A 301 -8.70 7.12 -22.60
C ARG A 301 -9.75 8.20 -22.84
N SER A 302 -9.97 9.06 -21.86
CA SER A 302 -10.88 10.21 -21.96
C SER A 302 -10.10 11.47 -22.27
N VAL A 303 -9.81 11.75 -23.54
CA VAL A 303 -9.22 13.06 -23.89
C VAL A 303 -10.04 13.83 -24.92
N ASP A 304 -10.89 13.18 -25.73
CA ASP A 304 -11.76 13.88 -26.69
C ASP A 304 -12.88 12.98 -27.23
N ALA A 305 -13.95 13.58 -27.76
CA ALA A 305 -15.02 12.90 -28.51
C ALA A 305 -14.47 12.07 -29.69
N SER A 306 -13.35 12.49 -30.29
CA SER A 306 -12.63 11.78 -31.36
C SER A 306 -11.87 10.52 -30.90
N MET A 307 -11.64 10.35 -29.59
CA MET A 307 -10.94 9.21 -29.00
C MET A 307 -11.82 8.33 -28.10
N LYS A 308 -13.15 8.50 -28.18
CA LYS A 308 -14.12 7.70 -27.42
C LYS A 308 -13.83 6.21 -27.58
N GLY A 309 -13.75 5.51 -26.44
CA GLY A 309 -13.62 4.05 -26.39
C GLY A 309 -12.21 3.49 -26.57
N ARG A 310 -11.20 4.30 -26.95
CA ARG A 310 -9.82 3.78 -27.04
C ARG A 310 -9.27 3.46 -25.66
N PRO A 311 -8.59 2.33 -25.44
CA PRO A 311 -7.99 2.03 -24.17
C PRO A 311 -6.87 3.01 -23.84
N TRP A 312 -6.66 3.26 -22.55
CA TRP A 312 -5.46 3.88 -22.04
C TRP A 312 -4.29 2.93 -22.29
N TYR A 313 -3.23 3.47 -22.88
CA TYR A 313 -2.01 2.74 -23.10
C TYR A 313 -0.80 3.66 -22.99
N PHE A 314 0.36 3.05 -22.74
CA PHE A 314 1.66 3.69 -22.76
C PHE A 314 2.61 2.85 -23.62
N ASP A 315 3.15 3.45 -24.68
CA ASP A 315 4.08 2.80 -25.61
C ASP A 315 5.52 3.10 -25.15
N PHE A 316 6.26 2.07 -24.75
CA PHE A 316 7.62 2.20 -24.22
C PHE A 316 8.63 2.67 -25.27
N ASP A 317 8.36 2.38 -26.55
CA ASP A 317 9.27 2.64 -27.67
C ASP A 317 9.16 4.08 -28.17
N LEU A 318 8.11 4.80 -27.77
CA LEU A 318 8.05 6.23 -27.99
C LEU A 318 9.09 6.90 -27.08
N ASN A 319 9.96 7.73 -27.67
CA ASN A 319 10.98 8.51 -26.95
C ASN A 319 10.35 9.67 -26.15
N MET A 320 9.38 9.36 -25.29
CA MET A 320 8.78 10.30 -24.37
C MET A 320 9.75 10.54 -23.21
N LYS A 321 10.20 11.79 -23.07
CA LYS A 321 11.06 12.22 -21.94
C LYS A 321 10.27 12.64 -20.71
N SER A 322 8.94 12.54 -20.72
CA SER A 322 8.09 12.97 -19.60
C SER A 322 8.39 12.21 -18.31
N PRO A 323 8.23 12.83 -17.12
CA PRO A 323 8.42 12.15 -15.83
C PRO A 323 7.59 10.87 -15.68
N ASN A 324 6.32 10.89 -16.13
CA ASN A 324 5.45 9.71 -16.11
C ASN A 324 5.98 8.58 -17.00
N ALA A 325 6.54 8.91 -18.17
CA ALA A 325 7.15 7.92 -19.05
C ALA A 325 8.36 7.25 -18.39
N GLN A 326 9.19 8.03 -17.70
CA GLN A 326 10.32 7.50 -16.94
C GLN A 326 9.88 6.62 -15.77
N ALA A 327 8.81 7.01 -15.06
CA ALA A 327 8.25 6.20 -13.98
C ALA A 327 7.72 4.86 -14.49
N LEU A 328 6.93 4.86 -15.58
CA LEU A 328 6.38 3.63 -16.15
C LEU A 328 7.48 2.70 -16.71
N ARG A 329 8.56 3.25 -17.27
CA ARG A 329 9.72 2.45 -17.74
C ARG A 329 10.39 1.64 -16.63
N LEU A 330 10.32 2.08 -15.37
CA LEU A 330 10.82 1.29 -14.24
C LEU A 330 10.11 -0.06 -14.11
N LEU A 331 8.83 -0.18 -14.50
CA LEU A 331 8.12 -1.47 -14.47
C LEU A 331 8.75 -2.48 -15.44
N CYS A 332 9.34 -2.02 -16.55
CA CYS A 332 10.03 -2.86 -17.53
C CYS A 332 11.45 -3.28 -17.11
N GLY A 333 11.91 -2.91 -15.91
CA GLY A 333 13.29 -3.12 -15.48
C GLY A 333 14.32 -2.29 -16.26
N HIS A 334 13.86 -1.39 -17.14
CA HIS A 334 14.73 -0.46 -17.85
C HIS A 334 15.04 0.71 -16.91
N VAL A 335 16.21 0.67 -16.29
CA VAL A 335 16.82 1.86 -15.71
C VAL A 335 17.42 2.64 -16.88
N PRO A 336 16.95 3.87 -17.19
CA PRO A 336 17.66 4.70 -18.15
C PRO A 336 19.04 4.98 -17.57
N THR A 337 20.10 4.56 -18.25
CA THR A 337 21.45 5.03 -17.95
C THR A 337 21.44 6.56 -18.03
N PRO A 338 21.90 7.28 -17.00
CA PRO A 338 22.03 8.73 -17.09
C PRO A 338 23.06 9.04 -18.17
N SER A 339 22.59 9.58 -19.29
CA SER A 339 23.48 10.09 -20.34
C SER A 339 24.19 11.32 -19.79
N LEU A 340 25.47 11.19 -19.42
CA LEU A 340 26.38 12.34 -19.39
C LEU A 340 26.52 12.83 -20.83
N GLY A 341 25.99 14.02 -21.13
CA GLY A 341 26.13 14.63 -22.45
C GLY A 341 25.31 15.91 -22.62
N SER A 342 26.04 17.01 -22.71
CA SER A 342 25.67 18.44 -22.79
C SER A 342 24.65 18.83 -23.89
N PRO A 343 24.10 20.06 -23.86
CA PRO A 343 22.95 20.46 -24.67
C PRO A 343 23.37 20.87 -26.09
N SER A 344 22.60 20.48 -27.10
CA SER A 344 22.68 21.07 -28.44
C SER A 344 21.35 20.91 -29.21
N ASN A 345 20.71 22.07 -29.39
CA ASN A 345 19.77 22.54 -30.41
C ASN A 345 19.17 21.59 -31.46
N SER A 346 17.83 21.61 -31.55
CA SER A 346 17.05 22.31 -32.60
C SER A 346 15.76 21.57 -32.94
N MET A 347 14.72 22.37 -33.18
CA MET A 347 13.37 21.99 -33.58
C MET A 347 13.34 21.21 -34.90
N GLU A 348 12.58 20.12 -34.95
CA GLU A 348 11.71 19.82 -36.09
C GLU A 348 10.46 19.08 -35.58
N MET A 349 9.33 19.79 -35.46
CA MET A 349 8.02 19.16 -35.41
C MET A 349 7.64 18.77 -36.84
N LYS A 350 7.67 17.47 -37.15
CA LYS A 350 6.92 16.93 -38.30
C LYS A 350 5.69 16.21 -37.76
N ALA A 351 4.53 16.79 -38.03
CA ALA A 351 3.22 16.18 -37.84
C ALA A 351 3.16 14.85 -38.59
N LEU A 352 2.85 13.76 -37.89
CA LEU A 352 2.49 12.49 -38.51
C LEU A 352 0.98 12.29 -38.37
N THR A 353 0.36 12.35 -39.53
CA THR A 353 -1.05 12.22 -39.87
C THR A 353 -1.65 10.89 -39.41
N HIS A 354 -2.93 10.95 -39.07
CA HIS A 354 -3.80 9.84 -38.68
C HIS A 354 -3.70 8.63 -39.63
N GLN A 355 -3.46 7.44 -39.07
CA GLN A 355 -3.91 6.19 -39.69
C GLN A 355 -4.70 5.35 -38.68
N HIS A 356 -5.83 4.86 -39.19
CA HIS A 356 -6.86 4.05 -38.55
C HIS A 356 -6.27 2.79 -37.92
N ILE A 357 -6.67 2.48 -36.68
CA ILE A 357 -6.47 1.18 -36.06
C ILE A 357 -7.76 0.39 -36.35
N PRO A 358 -7.71 -0.76 -37.04
CA PRO A 358 -8.92 -1.56 -37.26
C PRO A 358 -9.35 -2.26 -35.96
N GLU A 359 -10.63 -2.11 -35.63
CA GLU A 359 -11.34 -2.92 -34.63
C GLU A 359 -11.37 -4.38 -35.09
N VAL A 360 -10.81 -5.28 -34.29
CA VAL A 360 -11.15 -6.70 -34.31
C VAL A 360 -11.28 -7.16 -32.87
N LEU A 361 -12.52 -7.17 -32.38
CA LEU A 361 -12.94 -7.95 -31.22
C LEU A 361 -14.21 -8.70 -31.64
N SER A 362 -14.07 -10.01 -31.79
CA SER A 362 -15.13 -11.00 -31.60
C SER A 362 -14.71 -11.86 -30.42
#